data_AF-A0A652YK33-F1
#
_entry.id   AF-A0A652YK33-F1
#
_cell.length_a   1.000
_cell.length_b   1.000
_cell.length_c   1.000
_cell.angle_alpha   90.00
_cell.angle_beta   90.00
_cell.angle_gamma   90.00
#
_symmetry.space_group_name_H-M   'P 1'
#
loop_
_entity.id
_entity.type
_entity.pdbx_description
1 polymer ?
#
loop_
_entity_poly.entity_id
_entity_poly.type
_entity_poly.pdbx_seq_one_letter_code
_entity_poly.pdbx_strand_id
1 'polypeptide(L)'
;MRCDPEQMHATATRISDLADEFWDDVETLRRDAESLMTAEWTGDASRTHAALWAEWVDSARQVAGALTEDAGLLHQAATEYRRTDDQNAGSISGTRLNMDF
;
A
#
# COMPACT_ATOMS: atom_id res chain seq x y z
N MET A 1 22.55 -6.69 4.51
CA MET A 1 21.17 -6.86 5.00
C MET A 1 20.58 -8.07 4.31
N ARG A 2 20.19 -9.10 5.06
CA ARG A 2 19.47 -10.25 4.52
C ARG A 2 18.01 -10.03 4.92
N CYS A 3 17.24 -9.35 4.06
CA CYS A 3 15.81 -9.21 4.27
C CYS A 3 15.17 -10.54 3.88
N ASP A 4 14.36 -11.11 4.76
CA ASP A 4 13.65 -12.36 4.51
C ASP A 4 12.47 -12.10 3.55
N PRO A 5 12.44 -12.73 2.35
CA PRO A 5 11.37 -12.53 1.38
C PRO A 5 9.96 -12.77 1.94
N GLU A 6 9.81 -13.69 2.90
CA GLU A 6 8.52 -13.94 3.55
C GLU A 6 8.08 -12.75 4.40
N GLN A 7 9.00 -12.16 5.16
CA GLN A 7 8.73 -10.95 5.95
C GLN A 7 8.42 -9.74 5.07
N MET A 8 9.08 -9.63 3.91
CA MET A 8 8.78 -8.59 2.93
C MET A 8 7.37 -8.73 2.37
N HIS A 9 6.96 -9.94 2.00
CA HIS A 9 5.59 -10.22 1.56
C HIS A 9 4.56 -9.91 2.65
N ALA A 10 4.80 -10.36 3.89
CA ALA A 10 3.89 -10.09 5.00
C ALA A 10 3.77 -8.58 5.30
N THR A 11 4.88 -7.85 5.22
CA THR A 11 4.89 -6.38 5.40
C THR A 11 4.12 -5.68 4.28
N ALA A 12 4.34 -6.10 3.03
CA ALA A 12 3.66 -5.55 1.88
C ALA A 12 2.13 -5.76 1.97
N THR A 13 1.69 -6.97 2.30
CA THR A 13 0.27 -7.27 2.55
C THR A 13 -0.29 -6.38 3.64
N ARG A 14 0.41 -6.27 4.78
CA ARG A 14 -0.04 -5.39 5.87
C ARG A 14 -0.16 -3.92 5.45
N ILE A 15 0.75 -3.41 4.63
CA ILE A 15 0.67 -2.03 4.13
C ILE A 15 -0.55 -1.85 3.22
N SER A 16 -0.80 -2.81 2.33
CA SER A 16 -1.98 -2.79 1.46
C SER A 16 -3.28 -2.82 2.28
N ASP A 17 -3.38 -3.72 3.26
CA ASP A 17 -4.58 -3.84 4.11
C ASP A 17 -4.84 -2.54 4.89
N LEU A 18 -3.79 -1.91 5.43
CA LEU A 18 -3.90 -0.64 6.14
C LEU A 18 -4.25 0.53 5.21
N ALA A 19 -3.80 0.50 3.95
CA ALA A 19 -4.15 1.51 2.95
C ALA A 19 -5.64 1.43 2.58
N ASP A 20 -6.16 0.21 2.42
CA ASP A 20 -7.57 -0.05 2.17
C ASP A 20 -8.43 0.39 3.38
N GLU A 21 -8.06 -0.01 4.60
CA GLU A 21 -8.75 0.40 5.85
C GLU A 21 -8.76 1.93 6.00
N PHE A 22 -7.61 2.58 5.77
CA PHE A 22 -7.51 4.03 5.81
C PHE A 22 -8.44 4.71 4.79
N TRP A 23 -8.52 4.19 3.57
CA TRP A 23 -9.40 4.75 2.55
C TRP A 23 -10.88 4.55 2.88
N ASP A 24 -11.26 3.40 3.41
CA ASP A 24 -12.65 3.13 3.83
C ASP A 24 -13.11 4.07 4.95
N ASP A 25 -12.23 4.38 5.92
CA ASP A 25 -12.49 5.36 6.97
C ASP A 25 -12.67 6.78 6.41
N VAL A 26 -11.79 7.19 5.48
CA VAL A 26 -11.87 8.49 4.80
C VAL A 26 -13.17 8.61 4.01
N GLU A 27 -13.56 7.56 3.29
CA GLU A 27 -14.78 7.51 2.50
C GLU A 27 -16.04 7.59 3.39
N THR A 28 -16.00 6.96 4.56
CA THR A 28 -17.07 7.08 5.57
C THR A 28 -17.20 8.54 6.03
N LEU A 29 -16.08 9.16 6.42
CA LEU A 29 -16.08 10.54 6.88
C LEU A 29 -16.50 11.53 5.77
N ARG A 30 -16.11 11.27 4.52
CA ARG A 30 -16.55 12.03 3.34
C ARG A 30 -18.07 12.06 3.21
N ARG A 31 -18.72 10.90 3.35
CA ARG A 31 -20.17 10.77 3.26
C ARG A 31 -20.88 11.51 4.39
N ASP A 32 -20.37 11.37 5.62
CA ASP A 32 -20.92 12.05 6.80
C ASP A 32 -20.81 13.57 6.65
N ALA A 33 -19.66 14.06 6.19
CA ALA A 33 -19.43 15.48 5.95
C ALA A 33 -20.30 16.03 4.81
N GLU A 34 -20.48 15.29 3.72
CA GLU A 34 -21.40 15.67 2.63
C GLU A 34 -22.85 15.72 3.09
N SER A 35 -23.29 14.75 3.89
CA SER A 35 -24.61 14.76 4.51
C SER A 35 -24.81 15.98 5.39
N LEU A 36 -23.82 16.32 6.24
CA LEU A 36 -23.86 17.49 7.11
C LEU A 36 -23.95 18.80 6.32
N MET A 37 -23.11 18.97 5.29
CA MET A 37 -23.05 20.20 4.49
C MET A 37 -24.28 20.39 3.59
N THR A 38 -25.00 19.32 3.26
CA THR A 38 -26.24 19.38 2.47
C THR A 38 -27.49 19.52 3.32
N ALA A 39 -27.54 18.94 4.53
CA ALA A 39 -28.75 18.88 5.35
C ALA A 39 -28.81 19.93 6.48
N GLU A 40 -27.71 20.21 7.17
CA GLU A 40 -27.76 20.94 8.45
C GLU A 40 -26.88 22.19 8.47
N TRP A 41 -25.69 22.13 7.87
CA TRP A 41 -24.76 23.25 7.86
C TRP A 41 -24.80 23.98 6.51
N THR A 42 -25.83 24.80 6.32
CA THR A 42 -26.01 25.59 5.09
C THR A 42 -25.54 27.04 5.29
N GLY A 43 -24.78 27.61 4.34
CA GLY A 43 -24.38 29.03 4.37
C GLY A 43 -22.97 29.30 3.86
N ASP A 44 -22.43 30.50 4.09
CA ASP A 44 -21.07 30.87 3.66
C ASP A 44 -19.97 30.03 4.32
N ALA A 45 -20.20 29.57 5.55
CA ALA A 45 -19.25 28.73 6.25
C ALA A 45 -19.07 27.36 5.57
N SER A 46 -20.16 26.69 5.17
CA SER A 46 -20.03 25.41 4.46
C SER A 46 -19.41 25.58 3.09
N ARG A 47 -19.74 26.66 2.36
CA ARG A 47 -19.09 27.00 1.09
C ARG A 47 -17.58 27.24 1.25
N THR A 48 -17.17 27.90 2.33
CA THR A 48 -15.75 28.20 2.61
C THR A 48 -14.95 26.93 2.91
N HIS A 49 -15.56 25.98 3.63
CA HIS A 49 -14.87 24.74 4.03
C HIS A 49 -15.04 23.59 3.03
N ALA A 50 -16.02 23.63 2.13
CA ALA A 50 -16.25 22.59 1.14
C ALA A 50 -15.05 22.38 0.21
N ALA A 51 -14.38 23.46 -0.21
CA ALA A 51 -13.18 23.37 -1.05
C ALA A 51 -12.01 22.70 -0.32
N LEU A 52 -11.74 23.11 0.92
CA LEU A 52 -10.71 22.51 1.77
C LEU A 52 -11.03 21.04 2.08
N TRP A 53 -12.31 20.72 2.28
CA TRP A 53 -12.76 19.34 2.49
C TRP A 53 -12.49 18.46 1.27
N ALA A 54 -12.86 18.93 0.08
CA ALA A 54 -12.61 18.21 -1.17
C ALA A 54 -11.11 17.98 -1.40
N GLU A 55 -10.27 18.99 -1.14
CA GLU A 55 -8.81 18.89 -1.25
C GLU A 55 -8.22 17.87 -0.25
N TRP A 56 -8.74 17.86 0.98
CA TRP A 56 -8.31 16.90 1.99
C TRP A 56 -8.67 15.46 1.60
N VAL A 57 -9.89 15.22 1.12
CA VAL A 57 -10.33 13.88 0.64
C VAL A 57 -9.48 13.42 -0.53
N ASP A 58 -9.21 14.31 -1.49
CA ASP A 58 -8.38 13.97 -2.66
C ASP A 58 -6.95 13.63 -2.24
N SER A 59 -6.37 14.40 -1.32
CA SER A 59 -5.04 14.13 -0.76
C SER A 59 -4.99 12.79 -0.01
N ALA A 60 -6.01 12.48 0.78
CA ALA A 60 -6.12 11.19 1.48
C ALA A 60 -6.20 10.02 0.49
N ARG A 61 -6.96 10.17 -0.61
CA ARG A 61 -7.01 9.20 -1.70
C ARG A 61 -5.63 8.97 -2.33
N GLN A 62 -4.89 10.04 -2.58
CA GLN A 62 -3.54 9.97 -3.13
C GLN A 62 -2.59 9.21 -2.19
N VAL A 63 -2.67 9.46 -0.87
CA VAL A 63 -1.87 8.75 0.13
C VAL A 63 -2.20 7.25 0.15
N ALA A 64 -3.48 6.87 0.17
CA ALA A 64 -3.89 5.46 0.12
C ALA A 64 -3.39 4.77 -1.17
N GLY A 65 -3.49 5.45 -2.30
CA GLY A 65 -2.97 4.97 -3.58
C GLY A 65 -1.45 4.75 -3.57
N ALA A 66 -0.68 5.70 -3.03
CA ALA A 66 0.77 5.59 -2.92
C ALA A 66 1.19 4.42 -2.01
N LEU A 67 0.51 4.22 -0.87
CA LEU A 67 0.78 3.08 0.02
C LEU A 67 0.50 1.74 -0.67
N THR A 68 -0.58 1.67 -1.47
CA THR A 68 -0.92 0.49 -2.26
C THR A 68 0.15 0.21 -3.33
N GLU A 69 0.64 1.26 -4.00
CA GLU A 69 1.74 1.13 -4.98
C GLU A 69 3.03 0.63 -4.33
N ASP A 70 3.41 1.22 -3.19
CA ASP A 70 4.59 0.81 -2.41
C ASP A 70 4.49 -0.65 -1.96
N ALA A 71 3.31 -1.09 -1.50
CA ALA A 71 3.06 -2.51 -1.19
C ALA A 71 3.30 -3.40 -2.43
N GLY A 72 2.82 -2.99 -3.61
CA GLY A 72 3.08 -3.68 -4.87
C GLY A 72 4.57 -3.80 -5.20
N LEU A 73 5.33 -2.70 -5.04
CA LEU A 73 6.78 -2.68 -5.25
C LEU A 73 7.52 -3.60 -4.26
N LEU A 74 7.08 -3.65 -3.00
CA LEU A 74 7.63 -4.56 -2.00
C LEU A 74 7.35 -6.03 -2.33
N HIS A 75 6.15 -6.37 -2.82
CA HIS A 75 5.84 -7.72 -3.32
C HIS A 75 6.72 -8.12 -4.50
N GLN A 76 6.98 -7.19 -5.42
CA GLN A 76 7.86 -7.43 -6.56
C GLN A 76 9.30 -7.68 -6.10
N ALA A 77 9.83 -6.84 -5.21
CA ALA A 77 11.16 -7.00 -4.66
C ALA A 77 11.34 -8.33 -3.91
N ALA A 78 10.36 -8.73 -3.10
CA ALA A 78 10.36 -10.02 -2.42
C ALA A 78 10.41 -11.21 -3.39
N THR A 79 9.66 -11.11 -4.50
CA THR A 79 9.64 -12.14 -5.55
C THR A 79 10.98 -12.25 -6.27
N GLU A 80 11.60 -11.11 -6.60
CA GLU A 80 12.93 -11.03 -7.22
C GLU A 80 14.01 -11.65 -6.32
N TYR A 81 13.96 -11.36 -5.01
CA TYR A 81 14.87 -11.92 -4.02
C TYR A 81 14.78 -13.44 -3.95
N ARG A 82 13.58 -14.00 -3.81
CA ARG A 82 13.36 -15.45 -3.77
C ARG A 82 13.87 -16.13 -5.04
N ARG A 83 13.57 -15.56 -6.21
CA ARG A 83 14.04 -16.07 -7.50
C ARG A 83 15.57 -16.10 -7.57
N THR A 84 16.24 -15.05 -7.11
CA THR A 84 17.70 -14.97 -7.12
C THR A 84 18.31 -16.01 -6.17
N ASP A 85 17.71 -16.22 -4.99
CA ASP A 85 18.18 -17.22 -4.02
C ASP A 85 18.05 -18.65 -4.58
N ASP A 86 16.91 -18.98 -5.20
CA ASP A 86 16.67 -20.28 -5.84
C ASP A 86 17.68 -20.57 -6.99
N GLN A 87 17.97 -19.56 -7.83
CA GLN A 87 18.94 -19.67 -8.91
C GLN A 87 20.37 -19.90 -8.41
N ASN A 88 20.75 -19.22 -7.33
CA ASN A 88 22.06 -19.39 -6.71
C ASN A 88 22.16 -20.77 -6.06
N ALA A 89 21.13 -21.23 -5.35
CA ALA A 89 21.09 -22.56 -4.74
C ALA A 89 21.20 -23.68 -5.79
N GLY A 90 20.52 -23.53 -6.93
CA GLY A 90 20.63 -24.45 -8.06
C GLY A 90 22.03 -24.48 -8.69
N SER A 91 22.65 -23.32 -8.89
CA SER A 91 24.02 -23.21 -9.43
C SER A 91 25.08 -23.82 -8.50
N ILE A 92 24.94 -23.61 -7.18
CA ILE A 92 25.82 -24.21 -6.18
C ILE A 92 25.66 -25.73 -6.15
N SER A 93 24.42 -26.23 -6.18
CA SER A 93 24.14 -27.67 -6.20
C SER A 93 24.69 -28.35 -7.45
N GLY A 94 24.55 -27.72 -8.62
CA GLY A 94 25.12 -28.20 -9.87
C GLY A 94 26.65 -28.21 -9.87
N THR A 95 27.28 -27.16 -9.32
CA THR A 95 28.75 -27.09 -9.20
C THR A 95 29.28 -28.18 -8.26
N ARG A 96 28.60 -28.44 -7.14
CA ARG A 96 28.97 -29.51 -6.19
C ARG A 96 28.90 -30.89 -6.84
N LEU A 97 27.81 -31.18 -7.55
CA LEU A 97 27.68 -32.43 -8.31
C LEU A 97 28.81 -32.60 -9.33
N ASN A 98 29.28 -31.52 -9.96
CA ASN A 98 30.37 -31.57 -10.93
C ASN A 98 31.77 -31.76 -10.30
N MET A 99 31.94 -31.55 -8.99
CA MET A 99 33.20 -31.84 -8.27
C MET A 99 33.25 -33.25 -7.68
N ASP A 100 32.12 -33.95 -7.61
CA ASP A 100 32.01 -35.31 -7.05
C ASP A 100 32.24 -36.43 -8.13
N PHE A 101 32.75 -36.07 -9.31
CA PHE A 101 33.19 -36.97 -10.40
C PHE A 101 34.69 -36.84 -10.67
#